data_AF-A0A367K5M0-F1
#
_entry.id   AF-A0A367K5M0-F1
#
_cell.length_a   1.000
_cell.length_b   1.000
_cell.length_c   1.000
_cell.angle_alpha   90.00
_cell.angle_beta   90.00
_cell.angle_gamma   90.00
#
_symmetry.space_group_name_H-M   'P 1'
#
loop_
_entity.id
_entity.type
_entity.pdbx_description
1 polymer ?
#
loop_
_entity_poly.entity_id
_entity_poly.type
_entity_poly.pdbx_seq_one_letter_code
_entity_poly.pdbx_strand_id
1 'polypeptide(L)' 'MNRGTLVLDIDEAEYLLDQLGAPDKDEDKLVTKLRNRLRLFLQEIRQGAEGSGNKD' A
#
# COMPACT_ATOMS: atom_id res chain seq x y z
N MET A 1 -18.07 18.25 -6.28
CA MET A 1 -17.52 17.58 -5.07
C MET A 1 -16.14 18.15 -4.81
N ASN A 2 -15.94 18.87 -3.70
CA ASN A 2 -14.60 19.23 -3.22
C ASN A 2 -13.98 17.97 -2.60
N ARG A 3 -13.14 17.26 -3.36
CA ARG A 3 -12.33 16.17 -2.81
C ARG A 3 -11.07 16.81 -2.24
N GLY A 4 -11.11 17.19 -0.97
CA GLY A 4 -9.91 17.63 -0.25
C GLY A 4 -8.80 16.59 -0.34
N THR A 5 -7.55 17.00 -0.14
CA THR A 5 -6.40 16.10 -0.18
C THR A 5 -6.55 15.03 0.89
N LEU A 6 -6.52 13.76 0.48
CA LEU A 6 -6.39 12.62 1.38
C LEU A 6 -4.91 12.41 1.66
N VAL A 7 -4.52 12.51 2.93
CA VAL A 7 -3.19 12.13 3.42
C VAL A 7 -3.37 10.85 4.22
N LEU A 8 -2.62 9.82 3.89
CA LEU A 8 -2.61 8.55 4.60
C LEU A 8 -1.19 8.30 5.12
N ASP A 9 -1.07 7.80 6.34
CA ASP A 9 0.18 7.19 6.78
C ASP A 9 0.34 5.77 6.19
N ILE A 10 1.49 5.14 6.45
CA ILE A 10 1.81 3.82 5.90
C ILE A 10 0.88 2.75 6.48
N ASP A 11 0.53 2.84 7.77
CA ASP A 11 -0.35 1.89 8.45
C ASP A 11 -1.78 1.95 7.87
N GLU A 12 -2.31 3.15 7.63
CA GLU A 12 -3.61 3.38 7.02
C GLU A 12 -3.65 2.89 5.57
N ALA A 13 -2.60 3.15 4.79
CA ALA A 13 -2.51 2.69 3.40
C ALA A 13 -2.45 1.15 3.30
N GLU A 14 -1.69 0.50 4.18
CA GLU A 14 -1.65 -0.96 4.26
C GLU A 14 -2.98 -1.54 4.74
N TYR A 15 -3.61 -0.93 5.75
CA TYR A 15 -4.93 -1.33 6.22
C TYR A 15 -5.98 -1.30 5.11
N LEU A 16 -6.03 -0.23 4.31
CA LEU A 16 -6.94 -0.15 3.16
C LEU A 16 -6.66 -1.22 2.11
N LEU A 17 -5.39 -1.53 1.86
CA LEU A 17 -5.01 -2.57 0.91
C LEU A 17 -5.45 -3.97 1.38
N ASP A 18 -5.39 -4.23 2.69
CA ASP A 18 -5.79 -5.50 3.28
C ASP A 18 -7.32 -5.71 3.29
N GLN A 19 -8.10 -4.63 3.37
CA GLN A 19 -9.57 -4.68 3.22
C GLN A 19 -10.01 -5.22 1.85
N LEU A 20 -9.17 -5.11 0.82
CA LEU A 20 -9.51 -5.59 -0.52
C LEU A 20 -9.50 -7.12 -0.64
N GLY A 21 -9.07 -7.86 0.39
CA GLY A 21 -9.07 -9.32 0.43
C GLY A 21 -8.15 -9.98 -0.61
N ALA A 22 -8.34 -11.28 -0.84
CA ALA A 22 -7.69 -11.98 -1.94
C ALA A 22 -8.32 -11.55 -3.29
N PRO A 23 -7.53 -11.45 -4.38
CA PRO A 23 -8.05 -11.27 -5.72
C PRO A 23 -9.13 -12.30 -6.06
N ASP A 24 -10.21 -11.87 -6.71
CA ASP A 24 -11.18 -12.78 -7.28
C ASP A 24 -10.57 -13.55 -8.47
N LYS A 25 -11.10 -14.74 -8.78
CA LYS A 25 -10.66 -15.58 -9.90
C LYS A 25 -10.80 -14.87 -11.24
N ASP A 26 -11.80 -14.02 -11.36
CA ASP A 26 -12.12 -13.25 -12.57
C ASP A 26 -11.60 -11.80 -12.49
N GLU A 27 -10.76 -11.45 -11.49
CA GLU A 27 -10.15 -10.12 -11.39
C GLU A 27 -9.23 -9.86 -12.59
N ASP A 28 -9.30 -8.65 -13.15
CA ASP A 28 -8.43 -8.24 -14.24
C ASP A 28 -6.95 -8.37 -13.82
N LYS A 29 -6.15 -9.05 -14.65
CA LYS A 29 -4.71 -9.28 -14.40
C LYS A 29 -3.94 -7.98 -14.11
N LEU A 30 -4.32 -6.86 -14.75
CA LEU A 30 -3.72 -5.57 -14.49
C LEU A 30 -4.04 -5.08 -13.07
N VAL A 31 -5.28 -5.25 -12.61
CA VAL A 31 -5.69 -4.89 -11.25
C VAL A 31 -4.92 -5.71 -10.22
N THR A 32 -4.85 -7.03 -10.39
CA THR A 32 -4.06 -7.91 -9.51
C THR A 32 -2.58 -7.49 -9.48
N LYS A 33 -2.01 -7.16 -10.65
CA LYS A 33 -0.62 -6.70 -10.75
C LYS A 33 -0.40 -5.38 -10.01
N LEU A 34 -1.32 -4.42 -10.15
CA LEU A 34 -1.22 -3.12 -9.48
C LEU A 34 -1.37 -3.25 -7.96
N ARG A 35 -2.30 -4.09 -7.48
CA ARG A 35 -2.45 -4.40 -6.04
C ARG A 35 -1.16 -4.96 -5.45
N ASN A 36 -0.55 -5.94 -6.13
CA ASN A 36 0.71 -6.52 -5.69
C ASN A 36 1.86 -5.50 -5.71
N ARG A 37 1.91 -4.65 -6.74
CA ARG A 37 2.95 -3.61 -6.82
C ARG A 37 2.81 -2.57 -5.71
N LEU A 38 1.57 -2.17 -5.39
CA LEU A 38 1.29 -1.25 -4.29
C LEU A 38 1.69 -1.87 -2.93
N ARG A 39 1.39 -3.15 -2.70
CA ARG A 39 1.81 -3.87 -1.49
C ARG A 39 3.33 -3.82 -1.32
N LEU A 40 4.07 -4.21 -2.35
CA LEU A 40 5.53 -4.22 -2.32
C LEU A 40 6.10 -2.82 -2.08
N PHE A 41 5.53 -1.82 -2.72
CA PHE A 41 5.95 -0.43 -2.55
C PHE A 41 5.76 0.07 -1.11
N LEU A 42 4.62 -0.21 -0.48
CA LEU A 42 4.38 0.16 0.92
C LEU A 42 5.35 -0.56 1.88
N GLN A 43 5.64 -1.85 1.62
CA GLN A 43 6.62 -2.62 2.37
C GLN A 43 8.05 -2.05 2.22
N GLU A 44 8.44 -1.64 1.01
CA GLU A 44 9.74 -1.00 0.77
C GLU A 44 9.85 0.35 1.50
N ILE A 45 8.79 1.16 1.50
CA ILE A 45 8.74 2.41 2.27
C ILE A 45 8.87 2.14 3.77
N ARG A 46 8.12 1.18 4.31
CA ARG A 46 8.17 0.81 5.73
C ARG A 46 9.58 0.40 6.13
N GLN A 47 10.23 -0.48 5.36
CA GLN A 47 11.61 -0.90 5.60
C GLN A 47 12.59 0.28 5.53
N GLY A 48 12.40 1.20 4.59
CA GLY A 48 13.21 2.41 4.47
C GLY A 48 13.04 3.36 5.65
N ALA A 49 11.82 3.51 6.16
CA ALA A 49 11.50 4.31 7.34
C ALA A 49 12.04 3.70 8.63
N GLU A 50 11.96 2.38 8.79
CA GLU A 50 12.52 1.65 9.95
C GLU A 50 14.05 1.57 9.90
N GLY A 51 14.65 1.52 8.71
CA GLY A 51 16.11 1.40 8.50
C GLY A 51 16.90 2.71 8.61
N SER A 52 16.24 3.87 8.59
CA SER A 52 16.88 5.20 8.68
C SER A 52 16.88 5.79 10.09
N GLY A 53 16.29 5.09 11.07
CA GLY A 53 16.16 5.56 12.46
C GLY A 53 17.27 5.12 13.42
N ASN A 54 18.33 4.43 12.99
CA ASN A 54 19.40 4.05 13.93
C ASN A 54 20.76 3.84 13.25
N LYS A 55 21.61 4.88 13.31
CA LYS A 55 23.07 4.82 13.41
C LYS A 55 23.61 6.26 13.56
N ASP A 56 23.40 6.84 14.73
CA ASP A 56 24.29 7.85 15.34
C ASP A 56 24.30 7.63 16.86
#